data_AF-A0A532AYF5-F1
#
_entry.id   AF-A0A532AYF5-F1
#
_cell.length_a   1.000
_cell.length_b   1.000
_cell.length_c   1.000
_cell.angle_alpha   90.00
_cell.angle_beta   90.00
_cell.angle_gamma   90.00
#
_symmetry.space_group_name_H-M   'P 1'
#
loop_
_entity.id
_entity.type
_entity.pdbx_description
1 polymer ?
#
loop_
_entity_poly.entity_id
_entity_poly.type
_entity_poly.pdbx_seq_one_letter_code
_entity_poly.pdbx_strand_id
1 'polypeptide(L)'
;MEQFLTELLGSDPSLGELRKSLAERAEGTPLFLEEMVRGLVADGVLAGQSGRYELTRPVESITVPSTIQSLIAARIQQLGDSERQVLQLASVIGKNVPFPLLRALSPLSDAELEACLAKLQSLEFLFEVQSYPHVEHTFKHALTLKVTYESLLAEDRKRLH
;
A
#
# COMPACT_ATOMS: atom_id res chain seq x y z
N MET A 1 3.39 1.34 22.03
CA MET A 1 4.00 1.28 20.69
C MET A 1 5.22 0.36 20.66
N GLU A 2 6.18 0.51 21.58
CA GLU A 2 7.39 -0.33 21.62
C GLU A 2 7.14 -1.83 21.79
N GLN A 3 6.16 -2.22 22.61
CA GLN A 3 5.76 -3.65 22.75
C GLN A 3 5.24 -4.22 21.43
N PHE A 4 4.34 -3.50 20.75
CA PHE A 4 3.81 -3.90 19.45
C PHE A 4 4.92 -3.99 18.39
N LEU A 5 5.86 -3.04 18.37
CA LEU A 5 7.02 -3.09 17.48
C LEU A 5 7.92 -4.30 17.74
N THR A 6 8.10 -4.69 19.00
CA THR A 6 8.90 -5.86 19.37
C THR A 6 8.18 -7.15 19.01
N GLU A 7 6.85 -7.21 19.13
CA GLU A 7 6.05 -8.35 18.64
C GLU A 7 6.06 -8.44 17.11
N LEU A 8 6.02 -7.29 16.42
CA LEU A 8 5.95 -7.22 14.96
C LEU A 8 7.31 -7.50 14.29
N LEU A 9 8.39 -6.94 14.83
CA LEU A 9 9.73 -7.05 14.26
C LEU A 9 10.56 -8.18 14.86
N GLY A 10 10.32 -8.48 16.13
CA GLY A 10 11.13 -9.37 16.94
C GLY A 10 12.05 -8.61 17.91
N SER A 11 12.70 -9.40 18.77
CA SER A 11 13.55 -8.91 19.86
C SER A 11 14.99 -8.65 19.44
N ASP A 12 15.35 -8.84 18.16
CA ASP A 12 16.73 -8.80 17.70
C ASP A 12 17.37 -7.41 17.98
N PRO A 13 18.55 -7.36 18.64
CA PRO A 13 19.23 -6.10 18.95
C PRO A 13 19.56 -5.26 17.72
N SER A 14 19.84 -5.88 16.57
CA SER A 14 20.15 -5.18 15.31
C SER A 14 18.99 -4.33 14.80
N LEU A 15 17.76 -4.65 15.22
CA LEU A 15 16.54 -3.93 14.86
C LEU A 15 16.24 -2.76 15.81
N GLY A 16 17.09 -2.48 16.82
CA GLY A 16 16.83 -1.42 17.81
C GLY A 16 16.67 -0.03 17.19
N GLU A 17 17.63 0.38 16.36
CA GLU A 17 17.60 1.67 15.65
C GLU A 17 16.44 1.75 14.65
N LEU A 18 16.15 0.65 13.94
CA LEU A 18 15.02 0.58 13.03
C LEU A 18 13.68 0.72 13.77
N ARG A 19 13.51 0.03 14.91
CA ARG A 19 12.31 0.15 15.76
C ARG A 19 12.07 1.59 16.19
N LYS A 20 13.12 2.30 16.63
CA LYS A 20 13.03 3.71 17.00
C LYS A 20 12.64 4.59 15.82
N SER A 21 13.32 4.41 14.69
CA SER A 21 13.04 5.14 13.44
C SER A 21 11.61 4.95 12.93
N LEU A 22 11.07 3.73 13.07
CA LEU A 22 9.67 3.39 12.75
C LEU A 22 8.68 3.98 13.75
N ALA A 23 9.00 3.96 15.05
CA ALA A 23 8.14 4.54 16.10
C ALA A 23 7.99 6.06 15.95
N GLU A 24 9.06 6.75 15.56
CA GLU A 24 9.06 8.21 15.34
C GLU A 24 8.27 8.60 14.08
N ARG A 25 8.27 7.74 13.05
CA ARG A 25 7.62 7.99 11.75
C ARG A 25 6.20 7.46 11.66
N ALA A 26 5.86 6.45 12.44
CA ALA A 26 4.48 6.01 12.57
C ALA A 26 3.71 7.07 13.35
N GLU A 27 2.72 7.69 12.69
CA GLU A 27 1.83 8.73 13.24
C GLU A 27 0.89 8.16 14.34
N GLY A 28 1.41 7.39 15.30
CA GLY A 28 0.70 6.87 16.46
C GLY A 28 -0.24 5.69 16.21
N THR A 29 -0.38 5.18 14.99
CA THR A 29 -1.37 4.13 14.68
C THR A 29 -0.69 2.79 14.39
N PRO A 30 -1.06 1.68 15.06
CA PRO A 30 -0.46 0.35 14.87
C PRO A 30 -0.46 -0.12 13.41
N LEU A 31 -1.53 0.16 12.68
CA LEU A 31 -1.66 -0.16 11.26
C LEU A 31 -0.56 0.45 10.38
N PHE A 32 -0.07 1.63 10.76
CA PHE A 32 1.01 2.30 10.03
C PHE A 32 2.34 1.58 10.19
N LEU A 33 2.62 1.04 11.37
CA LEU A 33 3.82 0.26 11.61
C LEU A 33 3.81 -1.02 10.77
N GLU A 34 2.67 -1.71 10.69
CA GLU A 34 2.53 -2.91 9.86
C GLU A 34 2.86 -2.64 8.39
N GLU A 35 2.34 -1.54 7.83
CA GLU A 35 2.60 -1.18 6.43
C GLU A 35 4.04 -0.72 6.19
N MET A 36 4.64 0.00 7.15
CA MET A 36 6.08 0.34 7.08
C MET A 36 6.96 -0.91 7.08
N VAL A 37 6.68 -1.87 7.96
CA VAL A 37 7.40 -3.15 8.00
C VAL A 37 7.18 -3.93 6.70
N ARG A 38 5.95 -3.97 6.18
CA ARG A 38 5.64 -4.62 4.90
C ARG A 38 6.39 -4.01 3.72
N GLY A 39 6.50 -2.69 3.65
CA GLY A 39 7.30 -2.02 2.63
C GLY A 39 8.79 -2.35 2.73
N LEU A 40 9.34 -2.37 3.94
CA LEU A 40 10.73 -2.80 4.16
C LEU A 40 10.96 -4.27 3.77
N VAL A 41 9.98 -5.15 3.98
CA VAL A 41 10.05 -6.54 3.48
C VAL A 41 10.00 -6.59 1.95
N ALA A 42 9.10 -5.82 1.32
CA ALA A 42 8.97 -5.76 -0.13
C ALA A 42 10.24 -5.21 -0.81
N ASP A 43 10.88 -4.20 -0.21
CA ASP A 43 12.14 -3.63 -0.66
C ASP A 43 13.36 -4.50 -0.30
N GLY A 44 13.12 -5.70 0.23
CA GLY A 44 14.14 -6.67 0.62
C GLY A 44 15.05 -6.20 1.74
N VAL A 45 14.67 -5.17 2.51
CA VAL A 45 15.40 -4.67 3.68
C VAL A 45 15.26 -5.63 4.86
N LEU A 46 14.05 -6.16 5.04
CA LEU A 46 13.72 -7.14 6.06
C LEU A 46 13.49 -8.50 5.40
N ALA A 47 14.13 -9.54 5.95
CA ALA A 47 13.88 -10.92 5.58
C ALA A 47 13.37 -11.70 6.80
N GLY A 48 12.59 -12.75 6.57
CA GLY A 48 12.02 -13.58 7.65
C GLY A 48 10.51 -13.43 7.79
N GLN A 49 10.02 -13.65 9.01
CA GLN A 49 8.59 -13.65 9.34
C GLN A 49 8.30 -12.64 10.45
N SER A 50 7.02 -12.25 10.59
CA SER A 50 6.56 -11.39 11.69
C SER A 50 7.06 -11.89 13.04
N GLY A 51 7.65 -10.99 13.84
CA GLY A 51 8.27 -11.29 15.13
C GLY A 51 9.66 -11.92 15.06
N ARG A 52 10.19 -12.20 13.86
CA ARG A 52 11.51 -12.81 13.61
C ARG A 52 12.11 -12.27 12.31
N TYR A 53 12.09 -10.96 12.13
CA TYR A 53 12.75 -10.35 10.98
C TYR A 53 14.25 -10.21 11.23
N GLU A 54 15.01 -10.20 10.15
CA GLU A 54 16.44 -9.93 10.12
C GLU A 54 16.73 -8.86 9.07
N LEU A 55 17.70 -7.99 9.36
CA LEU A 55 18.18 -7.00 8.41
C LEU A 55 19.04 -7.68 7.34
N THR A 56 18.72 -7.44 6.06
CA THR A 56 19.53 -7.93 4.94
C THR A 56 20.71 -7.01 4.62
N ARG A 57 20.70 -5.78 5.16
CA ARG A 57 21.72 -4.74 4.97
C ARG A 57 21.84 -3.85 6.21
N PRO A 58 22.98 -3.14 6.39
CA PRO A 58 23.20 -2.25 7.55
C PRO A 58 22.11 -1.20 7.69
N VAL A 59 21.72 -0.87 8.93
CA VAL A 59 20.58 0.02 9.21
C VAL A 59 20.77 1.42 8.63
N GLU A 60 22.02 1.87 8.54
CA GLU A 60 22.44 3.17 8.00
C GLU A 60 22.23 3.27 6.48
N SER A 61 22.17 2.12 5.80
CA SER A 61 21.89 2.02 4.36
C SER A 61 20.38 1.90 4.04
N ILE A 62 19.54 1.84 5.07
CA ILE A 62 18.09 1.72 4.93
C ILE A 62 17.51 3.12 4.79
N THR A 63 16.95 3.40 3.62
CA THR A 63 16.06 4.54 3.47
C THR A 63 14.71 4.17 4.04
N VAL A 64 14.49 4.47 5.32
CA VAL A 64 13.14 4.40 5.89
C VAL A 64 12.33 5.52 5.25
N PRO A 65 11.22 5.22 4.55
CA PRO A 65 10.39 6.25 3.94
C PRO A 65 10.07 7.32 4.98
N SER A 66 10.32 8.58 4.64
CA SER A 66 10.11 9.71 5.56
C SER A 66 8.63 9.84 5.94
N THR A 67 7.74 9.32 5.10
CA THR A 67 6.30 9.30 5.34
C THR A 67 5.65 8.06 4.72
N ILE A 68 4.49 7.68 5.24
CA ILE A 68 3.70 6.54 4.76
C ILE A 68 3.20 6.77 3.34
N GLN A 69 2.90 8.02 2.98
CA GLN A 69 2.52 8.39 1.61
C GLN A 69 3.60 8.00 0.61
N SER A 70 4.88 8.17 0.98
CA SER A 70 6.01 7.80 0.13
C SER A 70 6.10 6.29 -0.08
N LEU A 71 5.83 5.50 0.97
CA LEU A 71 5.79 4.04 0.88
C LEU A 71 4.61 3.55 0.03
N ILE A 72 3.41 4.08 0.26
CA ILE A 72 2.24 3.75 -0.55
C ILE A 72 2.48 4.15 -2.01
N ALA A 73 3.05 5.33 -2.26
CA ALA A 73 3.39 5.77 -3.60
C ALA A 73 4.41 4.82 -4.27
N ALA A 74 5.43 4.37 -3.55
CA ALA A 74 6.39 3.38 -4.05
C ALA A 74 5.70 2.04 -4.40
N ARG A 75 4.79 1.56 -3.55
CA ARG A 75 4.00 0.34 -3.84
C ARG A 75 3.11 0.51 -5.07
N ILE A 76 2.49 1.68 -5.25
CA ILE A 76 1.69 1.99 -6.44
C ILE A 76 2.57 2.07 -7.70
N GLN A 77 3.80 2.58 -7.60
CA GLN A 77 4.74 2.63 -8.72
C GLN A 77 5.19 1.23 -9.17
N GLN A 78 5.25 0.26 -8.25
CA GLN A 78 5.57 -1.14 -8.55
C GLN A 78 4.41 -1.91 -9.22
N LEU A 79 3.20 -1.33 -9.27
CA LEU A 79 2.08 -1.93 -10.00
C LEU A 79 2.33 -1.90 -11.51
N GLY A 80 1.81 -2.90 -12.22
CA GLY A 80 1.68 -2.85 -13.67
C GLY A 80 0.74 -1.72 -14.10
N ASP A 81 0.83 -1.35 -15.38
CA ASP A 81 0.08 -0.20 -15.92
C ASP A 81 -1.44 -0.39 -15.76
N SER A 82 -1.95 -1.58 -16.06
CA SER A 82 -3.37 -1.90 -15.94
C SER A 82 -3.86 -1.86 -14.49
N GLU A 83 -3.12 -2.43 -13.54
CA GLU A 83 -3.49 -2.38 -12.12
C GLU A 83 -3.45 -0.96 -11.56
N ARG A 84 -2.42 -0.18 -11.94
CA ARG A 84 -2.30 1.23 -11.56
C ARG A 84 -3.47 2.03 -12.11
N GLN A 85 -3.85 1.84 -13.37
CA GLN A 85 -4.97 2.53 -13.99
C GLN A 85 -6.31 2.19 -13.31
N VAL A 86 -6.55 0.91 -12.99
CA VAL A 86 -7.76 0.49 -12.26
C VAL A 86 -7.79 1.10 -10.86
N LEU A 87 -6.67 1.10 -10.14
CA LEU A 87 -6.57 1.68 -8.80
C LEU A 87 -6.82 3.19 -8.83
N GLN A 88 -6.27 3.89 -9.81
CA GLN A 88 -6.50 5.31 -10.05
C GLN A 88 -7.97 5.60 -10.35
N LEU A 89 -8.60 4.83 -11.24
CA LEU A 89 -10.01 4.96 -11.57
C LEU A 89 -10.90 4.77 -10.34
N ALA A 90 -10.62 3.73 -9.55
CA ALA A 90 -11.26 3.49 -8.26
C ALA A 90 -11.09 4.69 -7.31
N SER A 91 -9.93 5.35 -7.30
CA SER A 91 -9.68 6.50 -6.43
C SER A 91 -10.52 7.73 -6.77
N VAL A 92 -10.91 7.90 -8.04
CA VAL A 92 -11.81 8.97 -8.49
C VAL A 92 -13.26 8.68 -8.09
N ILE A 93 -13.67 7.39 -8.12
CA ILE A 93 -15.01 6.98 -7.70
C ILE A 93 -15.17 7.18 -6.17
N GLY A 94 -14.15 6.84 -5.38
CA GLY A 94 -14.10 7.11 -3.96
C GLY A 94 -13.82 5.87 -3.10
N LYS A 95 -14.20 5.92 -1.82
CA LYS A 95 -13.89 4.85 -0.85
C LYS A 95 -14.56 3.51 -1.18
N ASN A 96 -15.80 3.55 -1.64
CA ASN A 96 -16.58 2.39 -2.01
C ASN A 96 -16.85 2.44 -3.51
N VAL A 97 -16.45 1.40 -4.22
CA VAL A 97 -16.39 1.37 -5.67
C VAL A 97 -17.27 0.23 -6.18
N PRO A 98 -18.51 0.51 -6.61
CA PRO A 98 -19.38 -0.51 -7.19
C PRO A 98 -18.75 -1.08 -8.47
N PHE A 99 -18.68 -2.41 -8.58
CA PHE A 99 -18.11 -3.07 -9.76
C PHE A 99 -18.76 -2.62 -11.08
N PRO A 100 -20.10 -2.45 -11.19
CA PRO A 100 -20.70 -1.98 -12.44
C PRO A 100 -20.23 -0.58 -12.88
N LEU A 101 -19.92 0.31 -11.93
CA LEU A 101 -19.42 1.66 -12.23
C LEU A 101 -17.97 1.61 -12.69
N LEU A 102 -17.14 0.82 -12.00
CA LEU A 102 -15.74 0.61 -12.40
C LEU A 102 -15.64 -0.01 -13.79
N ARG A 103 -16.50 -1.00 -14.09
CA ARG A 103 -16.61 -1.62 -15.41
C ARG A 103 -16.98 -0.63 -16.49
N ALA A 104 -17.97 0.24 -16.24
CA ALA A 104 -18.43 1.22 -17.22
C ALA A 104 -17.38 2.28 -17.57
N LEU A 105 -16.44 2.55 -16.66
CA LEU A 105 -15.41 3.58 -16.83
C LEU A 105 -14.04 3.01 -17.25
N SER A 106 -13.81 1.71 -17.05
CA SER A 106 -12.56 1.05 -17.41
C SER A 106 -12.48 0.84 -18.93
N PRO A 107 -11.33 1.10 -19.56
CA PRO A 107 -11.12 0.74 -20.97
C PRO A 107 -10.78 -0.75 -21.17
N LEU A 108 -10.60 -1.52 -20.09
CA LEU A 108 -10.26 -2.94 -20.12
C LEU A 108 -11.49 -3.80 -20.39
N SER A 109 -11.28 -5.00 -20.95
CA SER A 109 -12.33 -6.02 -21.01
C SER A 109 -12.71 -6.53 -19.61
N ASP A 110 -13.91 -7.10 -19.47
CA ASP A 110 -14.39 -7.64 -18.18
C ASP A 110 -13.40 -8.64 -17.57
N ALA A 111 -12.82 -9.53 -18.39
CA ALA A 111 -11.84 -10.52 -17.93
C ALA A 111 -10.52 -9.90 -17.45
N GLU A 112 -10.03 -8.87 -18.14
CA GLU A 112 -8.82 -8.14 -17.73
C GLU A 112 -9.07 -7.34 -16.44
N LEU A 113 -10.23 -6.70 -16.33
CA LEU A 113 -10.61 -5.94 -15.14
C LEU A 113 -10.70 -6.85 -13.91
N GLU A 114 -11.35 -8.02 -14.03
CA GLU A 114 -11.42 -9.01 -12.95
C GLU A 114 -10.03 -9.52 -12.54
N ALA A 115 -9.14 -9.78 -13.51
CA ALA A 115 -7.76 -10.18 -13.22
C ALA A 115 -6.97 -9.08 -12.48
N CYS A 116 -7.10 -7.82 -12.89
CA CYS A 116 -6.49 -6.69 -12.21
C CYS A 116 -7.06 -6.51 -10.79
N LEU A 117 -8.37 -6.64 -10.60
CA LEU A 117 -9.00 -6.57 -9.29
C LEU A 117 -8.51 -7.68 -8.36
N ALA A 118 -8.45 -8.93 -8.84
CA ALA A 118 -7.89 -10.04 -8.08
C ALA A 118 -6.42 -9.78 -7.69
N LYS A 119 -5.62 -9.19 -8.59
CA LYS A 119 -4.25 -8.81 -8.29
C LYS A 119 -4.18 -7.71 -7.22
N LEU A 120 -4.96 -6.64 -7.36
CA LEU A 120 -5.03 -5.54 -6.39
C LEU A 120 -5.52 -6.02 -5.01
N GLN A 121 -6.41 -7.01 -4.96
CA GLN A 121 -6.82 -7.68 -3.73
C GLN A 121 -5.69 -8.50 -3.13
N SER A 122 -4.95 -9.29 -3.94
CA SER A 122 -3.78 -10.06 -3.46
C SER A 122 -2.66 -9.16 -2.92
N LEU A 123 -2.55 -7.94 -3.46
CA LEU A 123 -1.63 -6.90 -3.01
C LEU A 123 -2.22 -6.01 -1.90
N GLU A 124 -3.42 -6.32 -1.44
CA GLU A 124 -4.10 -5.65 -0.32
C GLU A 124 -4.36 -4.15 -0.54
N PHE A 125 -4.50 -3.72 -1.80
CA PHE A 125 -4.93 -2.36 -2.13
C PHE A 125 -6.44 -2.18 -2.01
N LEU A 126 -7.19 -3.16 -2.53
CA LEU A 126 -8.64 -3.19 -2.56
C LEU A 126 -9.16 -4.46 -1.91
N PHE A 127 -10.37 -4.42 -1.37
CA PHE A 127 -11.06 -5.56 -0.79
C PHE A 127 -12.47 -5.63 -1.36
N GLU A 128 -12.92 -6.85 -1.65
CA GLU A 128 -14.30 -7.09 -2.00
C GLU A 128 -15.17 -7.01 -0.76
N VAL A 129 -16.26 -6.25 -0.86
CA VAL A 129 -17.32 -6.19 0.14
C VAL A 129 -18.60 -6.63 -0.55
N GLN A 130 -19.20 -7.71 -0.06
CA GLN A 130 -20.52 -8.10 -0.51
C GLN A 130 -21.53 -7.04 -0.05
N SER A 131 -21.91 -6.19 -0.99
CA SER A 131 -22.95 -5.18 -0.83
C SER A 131 -24.14 -5.58 -1.70
N TYR A 132 -25.34 -5.26 -1.24
CA TYR A 132 -26.56 -5.50 -2.02
C TYR A 132 -26.98 -4.16 -2.66
N PRO A 133 -27.22 -4.10 -3.99
CA PRO A 133 -27.41 -5.20 -4.94
C PRO A 133 -26.16 -5.65 -5.72
N HIS A 134 -24.99 -5.04 -5.51
CA HIS A 134 -23.78 -5.31 -6.29
C HIS A 134 -22.54 -5.44 -5.41
N VAL A 135 -21.61 -6.28 -5.85
CA VAL A 135 -20.26 -6.34 -5.27
C VAL A 135 -19.59 -4.97 -5.33
N GLU A 136 -19.07 -4.54 -4.19
CA GLU A 136 -18.29 -3.31 -4.05
C GLU A 136 -16.83 -3.64 -3.77
N HIS A 137 -15.94 -2.79 -4.27
CA HIS A 137 -14.53 -2.81 -3.93
C HIS A 137 -14.24 -1.61 -3.04
N THR A 138 -13.59 -1.82 -1.90
CA THR A 138 -13.19 -0.73 -0.99
C THR A 138 -11.69 -0.70 -0.82
N PHE A 139 -11.14 0.50 -0.68
CA PHE A 139 -9.73 0.66 -0.33
C PHE A 139 -9.48 0.13 1.08
N LYS A 140 -8.43 -0.67 1.24
CA LYS A 140 -8.00 -1.16 2.56
C LYS A 140 -7.79 -0.01 3.55
N HIS A 141 -7.19 1.08 3.05
CA HIS A 141 -6.82 2.24 3.85
C HIS A 141 -7.23 3.53 3.15
N ALA A 142 -7.77 4.47 3.93
CA ALA A 142 -8.12 5.81 3.43
C ALA A 142 -6.91 6.57 2.87
N LEU A 143 -5.70 6.28 3.37
CA LEU A 143 -4.48 6.90 2.87
C LEU A 143 -4.10 6.37 1.48
N THR A 144 -4.37 5.10 1.18
CA THR A 144 -4.19 4.54 -0.17
C THR A 144 -5.04 5.26 -1.20
N LEU A 145 -6.31 5.50 -0.87
CA LEU A 145 -7.22 6.31 -1.69
C LEU A 145 -6.62 7.71 -1.94
N LYS A 146 -6.21 8.40 -0.87
CA LYS A 146 -5.64 9.75 -0.96
C LYS A 146 -4.38 9.80 -1.83
N VAL A 147 -3.41 8.92 -1.59
CA VAL A 147 -2.13 8.89 -2.31
C VAL A 147 -2.35 8.54 -3.79
N THR A 148 -3.25 7.60 -4.08
CA THR A 148 -3.61 7.26 -5.47
C THR A 148 -4.23 8.46 -6.18
N TYR A 149 -5.18 9.14 -5.54
CA TYR A 149 -5.80 10.34 -6.11
C TYR A 149 -4.81 11.49 -6.32
N GLU A 150 -3.89 11.71 -5.37
CA GLU A 150 -2.83 12.72 -5.51
C GLU A 150 -1.82 12.39 -6.62
N SER A 151 -1.59 11.10 -6.89
CA SER A 151 -0.71 10.66 -7.98
C SER A 151 -1.25 11.02 -9.37
N LEU A 152 -2.57 10.94 -9.57
CA LEU A 152 -3.23 11.38 -10.81
C LEU A 152 -2.96 12.86 -11.10
N LEU A 153 -3.11 13.72 -10.09
CA LEU A 153 -2.84 15.15 -10.22
C LEU A 153 -1.36 15.44 -10.55
N ALA A 154 -0.43 14.59 -10.10
CA ALA A 154 0.98 14.73 -10.44
C ALA A 154 1.27 14.31 -11.90
N GLU A 155 0.64 13.23 -12.38
CA GLU A 155 0.77 12.78 -13.77
C GLU A 155 0.14 13.76 -14.77
N ASP A 156 -1.05 14.29 -14.45
CA ASP A 156 -1.70 15.31 -15.28
C ASP A 156 -0.85 16.58 -15.42
N ARG A 157 -0.18 17.02 -14.34
CA ARG A 157 0.76 18.14 -14.38
C ARG A 157 1.98 17.84 -15.25
N LYS A 158 2.54 16.63 -15.17
CA LYS A 158 3.67 16.22 -16.02
C LYS A 158 3.32 16.21 -17.51
N ARG A 159 2.05 15.92 -17.87
CA ARG A 159 1.60 15.95 -19.27
C ARG A 159 1.44 17.37 -19.83
N LEU A 160 1.25 18.36 -18.96
CA LEU A 160 1.02 19.77 -19.34
C LEU A 160 2.31 20.61 -19.35
N HIS A 161 3.44 20.06 -18.89
CA HIS A 161 4.76 20.68 -18.89
C HIS A 161 5.65 20.07 -19.97
#